data_AF-A0A5M6CE35-F1
#
_entry.id   AF-A0A5M6CE35-F1
#
_cell.length_a   1.000
_cell.length_b   1.000
_cell.length_c   1.000
_cell.angle_alpha   90.00
_cell.angle_beta   90.00
_cell.angle_gamma   90.00
#
_symmetry.space_group_name_H-M   'P 1'
#
loop_
_entity.id
_entity.type
_entity.pdbx_description
1 polymer ?
#
loop_
_entity_poly.entity_id
_entity_poly.type
_entity_poly.pdbx_seq_one_letter_code
_entity_poly.pdbx_strand_id
1 'polypeptide(L)'
;MNKKIIFLSAVLFSTVMSAQVKIGGTDGTPNTNAMLDVEAPNKGILLPRLALQEATNSAPLSAHVAGMTVYNTATANDVVPGFYYNDGIKWQQMVTTDNKAVKFFYMPSITFNTSVSATGQTKNLYEEYKAQFALTNPNHIVSPGAPTTGIPYFNSPTDLYYIITDYDANVFSNITINNQGVMTYDVTAAATDCTLINIVFVVK
;
A
#
# COMPACT_ATOMS: atom_id res chain seq x y z
N MET A 1 -51.09 -48.33 12.13
CA MET A 1 -50.53 -46.99 11.81
C MET A 1 -50.85 -46.67 10.36
N ASN A 2 -51.53 -45.56 10.07
CA ASN A 2 -52.00 -45.26 8.71
C ASN A 2 -50.82 -45.01 7.75
N LYS A 3 -50.76 -45.74 6.63
CA LYS A 3 -49.71 -45.58 5.59
C LYS A 3 -49.58 -44.13 5.11
N LYS A 4 -50.70 -43.38 5.10
CA LYS A 4 -50.74 -41.94 4.77
C LYS A 4 -50.00 -41.06 5.79
N ILE A 5 -50.03 -41.41 7.08
CA ILE A 5 -49.33 -40.67 8.13
C ILE A 5 -47.82 -40.89 8.02
N ILE A 6 -47.38 -42.12 7.75
CA ILE A 6 -45.96 -42.44 7.52
C ILE A 6 -45.41 -41.70 6.30
N PHE A 7 -46.19 -41.62 5.22
CA PHE A 7 -45.79 -40.91 4.01
C PHE A 7 -45.69 -39.39 4.22
N LEU A 8 -46.63 -38.81 4.97
CA LEU A 8 -46.62 -37.37 5.30
C LEU A 8 -45.44 -37.01 6.22
N SER A 9 -45.11 -37.86 7.18
CA SER A 9 -43.93 -37.70 8.06
C SER A 9 -42.60 -37.78 7.29
N ALA A 10 -42.50 -38.66 6.29
CA ALA A 10 -41.29 -38.77 5.46
C ALA A 10 -41.08 -37.55 4.54
N VAL A 11 -42.16 -36.94 4.04
CA VAL A 11 -42.09 -35.72 3.22
C VAL A 11 -41.71 -34.50 4.06
N LEU A 12 -42.26 -34.38 5.28
CA LEU A 12 -41.93 -33.28 6.21
C LEU A 12 -40.48 -33.32 6.74
N PHE A 13 -39.82 -34.47 6.69
CA PHE A 13 -38.40 -34.60 7.08
C PHE A 13 -37.42 -34.18 5.97
N SER A 14 -37.89 -33.98 4.74
CA SER A 14 -37.02 -33.74 3.57
C SER A 14 -36.62 -32.28 3.33
N THR A 15 -37.12 -31.33 4.13
CA THR A 15 -37.04 -29.89 3.79
C THR A 15 -36.01 -29.06 4.57
N VAL A 16 -34.96 -29.66 5.16
CA VAL A 16 -33.94 -28.91 5.93
C VAL A 16 -32.48 -29.27 5.60
N MET A 17 -32.20 -29.72 4.37
CA MET A 17 -30.80 -29.89 3.93
C MET A 17 -30.27 -28.58 3.33
N SER A 18 -29.42 -27.88 4.07
CA SER A 18 -28.61 -26.77 3.54
C SER A 18 -27.41 -27.34 2.78
N ALA A 19 -27.48 -27.36 1.46
CA ALA A 19 -26.36 -27.72 0.59
C ALA A 19 -25.45 -26.50 0.36
N GLN A 20 -24.70 -26.09 1.38
CA GLN A 20 -23.58 -25.17 1.19
C GLN A 20 -22.40 -25.94 0.62
N VAL A 21 -21.90 -25.50 -0.54
CA VAL A 21 -20.88 -26.23 -1.32
C VAL A 21 -19.52 -25.56 -1.09
N LYS A 22 -18.69 -26.21 -0.27
CA LYS A 22 -17.24 -26.03 -0.31
C LYS A 22 -16.68 -26.90 -1.41
N ILE A 23 -15.79 -26.34 -2.24
CA ILE A 23 -15.10 -27.08 -3.31
C ILE A 23 -13.70 -27.43 -2.79
N GLY A 24 -13.52 -28.67 -2.34
CA GLY A 24 -12.26 -29.16 -1.78
C GLY A 24 -12.23 -29.17 -0.24
N GLY A 25 -11.03 -29.20 0.34
CA GLY A 25 -10.80 -29.34 1.79
C GLY A 25 -11.10 -30.73 2.37
N THR A 26 -10.75 -30.96 3.64
CA THR A 26 -10.94 -32.24 4.34
C THR A 26 -11.99 -32.21 5.46
N ASP A 27 -12.27 -31.03 6.01
CA ASP A 27 -13.21 -30.83 7.13
C ASP A 27 -14.67 -30.63 6.70
N GLY A 28 -14.89 -30.41 5.39
CA GLY A 28 -16.21 -30.17 4.80
C GLY A 28 -16.94 -28.94 5.33
N THR A 29 -16.29 -28.08 6.12
CA THR A 29 -16.93 -26.92 6.78
C THR A 29 -16.71 -25.68 5.93
N PRO A 30 -17.75 -25.12 5.28
CA PRO A 30 -17.62 -23.91 4.47
C PRO A 30 -17.46 -22.68 5.35
N ASN A 31 -16.73 -21.69 4.86
CA ASN A 31 -16.69 -20.36 5.47
C ASN A 31 -18.10 -19.72 5.48
N THR A 32 -18.59 -19.33 6.65
CA THR A 32 -19.96 -18.79 6.84
C THR A 32 -20.22 -17.48 6.10
N ASN A 33 -19.17 -16.77 5.69
CA ASN A 33 -19.25 -15.52 4.94
C ASN A 33 -18.99 -15.70 3.44
N ALA A 34 -18.72 -16.92 2.98
CA ALA A 34 -18.41 -17.21 1.58
C ALA A 34 -19.62 -17.82 0.86
N MET A 35 -20.00 -17.20 -0.26
CA MET A 35 -20.92 -17.82 -1.22
C MET A 35 -20.19 -18.87 -2.09
N LEU A 36 -18.87 -18.68 -2.29
CA LEU A 36 -17.98 -19.62 -2.96
C LEU A 36 -16.75 -19.83 -2.09
N ASP A 37 -16.58 -21.05 -1.58
CA ASP A 37 -15.42 -21.48 -0.80
C ASP A 37 -14.66 -22.57 -1.56
N VAL A 38 -13.39 -22.31 -1.90
CA VAL A 38 -12.54 -23.21 -2.68
C VAL A 38 -11.24 -23.43 -1.90
N GLU A 39 -10.98 -24.68 -1.53
CA GLU A 39 -9.79 -25.04 -0.76
C GLU A 39 -9.00 -26.15 -1.44
N ALA A 40 -7.73 -25.88 -1.73
CA ALA A 40 -6.79 -26.89 -2.21
C ALA A 40 -5.37 -26.55 -1.77
N PRO A 41 -4.53 -27.54 -1.41
CA PRO A 41 -3.16 -27.28 -0.99
C PRO A 41 -2.23 -26.83 -2.14
N ASN A 42 -2.61 -27.11 -3.39
CA ASN A 42 -1.77 -26.93 -4.56
C ASN A 42 -2.57 -26.65 -5.85
N LYS A 43 -3.78 -26.10 -5.73
CA LYS A 43 -4.60 -25.65 -6.88
C LYS A 43 -5.07 -24.23 -6.64
N GLY A 44 -5.33 -23.50 -7.71
CA GLY A 44 -5.90 -22.16 -7.67
C GLY A 44 -7.16 -22.04 -8.52
N ILE A 45 -7.73 -20.83 -8.56
CA ILE A 45 -8.85 -20.50 -9.43
C ILE A 45 -8.29 -19.87 -10.71
N LEU A 46 -8.62 -20.45 -11.86
CA LEU A 46 -8.35 -19.82 -13.16
C LEU A 46 -9.51 -18.88 -13.48
N LEU A 47 -9.30 -17.58 -13.25
CA LEU A 47 -10.29 -16.55 -13.55
C LEU A 47 -10.57 -16.43 -15.06
N PRO A 48 -11.75 -15.92 -15.45
CA PRO A 48 -12.03 -15.57 -16.84
C PRO A 48 -10.93 -14.68 -17.43
N ARG A 49 -10.49 -15.05 -18.64
CA ARG A 49 -9.41 -14.36 -19.36
C ARG A 49 -10.03 -13.45 -20.42
N LEU A 50 -9.91 -12.14 -20.24
CA LEU A 50 -10.48 -11.14 -21.14
C LEU A 50 -9.36 -10.33 -21.81
N ALA A 51 -9.53 -9.96 -23.07
CA ALA A 51 -8.66 -9.01 -23.75
C ALA A 51 -9.25 -7.60 -23.58
N LEU A 52 -8.85 -6.91 -22.52
CA LEU A 52 -9.30 -5.54 -22.27
C LEU A 52 -8.64 -4.58 -23.26
N GLN A 53 -9.35 -3.51 -23.65
CA GLN A 53 -8.84 -2.50 -24.58
C GLN A 53 -8.37 -1.23 -23.87
N GLU A 54 -9.06 -0.82 -22.81
CA GLU A 54 -8.72 0.32 -21.95
C GLU A 54 -9.50 0.19 -20.63
N ALA A 55 -9.05 0.85 -19.56
CA ALA A 55 -9.62 0.68 -18.23
C ALA A 55 -11.06 1.18 -18.12
N THR A 56 -11.40 2.27 -18.82
CA THR A 56 -12.73 2.88 -18.81
C THR A 56 -13.75 2.20 -19.71
N ASN A 57 -13.34 1.15 -20.43
CA ASN A 57 -14.23 0.38 -21.29
C ASN A 57 -14.66 -0.91 -20.60
N SER A 58 -15.96 -1.07 -20.38
CA SER A 58 -16.52 -2.29 -19.78
C SER A 58 -16.38 -3.52 -20.68
N ALA A 59 -16.20 -3.34 -21.99
CA ALA A 59 -16.06 -4.43 -22.94
C ALA A 59 -14.92 -5.39 -22.54
N PRO A 60 -15.09 -6.71 -22.73
CA PRO A 60 -16.20 -7.37 -23.43
C PRO A 60 -17.47 -7.59 -22.59
N LEU A 61 -17.54 -7.07 -21.36
CA LEU A 61 -18.79 -7.07 -20.59
C LEU A 61 -19.73 -5.98 -21.13
N SER A 62 -21.03 -6.14 -20.88
CA SER A 62 -22.04 -5.14 -21.29
C SER A 62 -22.07 -3.90 -20.39
N ALA A 63 -21.51 -3.98 -19.19
CA ALA A 63 -21.44 -2.88 -18.22
C ALA A 63 -20.33 -3.13 -17.18
N HIS A 64 -19.90 -2.06 -16.50
CA HIS A 64 -19.07 -2.17 -15.31
C HIS A 64 -19.90 -2.73 -14.13
N VAL A 65 -19.33 -3.70 -13.41
CA VAL A 65 -19.97 -4.34 -12.24
C VAL A 65 -18.97 -4.38 -11.10
N ALA A 66 -19.23 -3.61 -10.04
CA ALA A 66 -18.32 -3.51 -8.91
C ALA A 66 -17.99 -4.90 -8.29
N GLY A 67 -16.72 -5.15 -8.05
CA GLY A 67 -16.20 -6.41 -7.51
C GLY A 67 -15.96 -7.52 -8.53
N MET A 68 -16.35 -7.34 -9.80
CA MET A 68 -16.04 -8.30 -10.88
C MET A 68 -14.53 -8.43 -11.04
N THR A 69 -13.99 -9.66 -11.02
CA THR A 69 -12.54 -9.91 -11.10
C THR A 69 -12.21 -10.83 -12.28
N VAL A 70 -11.22 -10.43 -13.08
CA VAL A 70 -10.79 -11.13 -14.31
C VAL A 70 -9.27 -11.09 -14.45
N TYR A 71 -8.73 -11.91 -15.36
CA TYR A 71 -7.35 -11.78 -15.82
C TYR A 71 -7.32 -11.13 -17.20
N ASN A 72 -6.73 -9.94 -17.33
CA ASN A 72 -6.50 -9.31 -18.62
C ASN A 72 -5.35 -10.01 -19.36
N THR A 73 -5.52 -10.28 -20.65
CA THR A 73 -4.49 -10.89 -21.50
C THR A 73 -3.87 -9.94 -22.51
N ALA A 74 -4.43 -8.74 -22.69
CA ALA A 74 -4.00 -7.80 -23.71
C ALA A 74 -3.08 -6.71 -23.15
N THR A 75 -2.16 -6.23 -23.98
CA THR A 75 -1.50 -4.93 -23.81
C THR A 75 -2.17 -3.97 -24.79
N ALA A 76 -2.96 -3.03 -24.28
CA ALA A 76 -3.68 -2.04 -25.08
C ALA A 76 -3.90 -0.78 -24.24
N ASN A 77 -3.62 0.40 -24.79
CA ASN A 77 -3.77 1.68 -24.09
C ASN A 77 -3.18 1.67 -22.66
N ASP A 78 -4.03 1.81 -21.64
CA ASP A 78 -3.70 1.85 -20.22
C ASP A 78 -3.86 0.50 -19.49
N VAL A 79 -4.12 -0.58 -20.23
CA VAL A 79 -4.21 -1.94 -19.69
C VAL A 79 -3.06 -2.83 -20.17
N VAL A 80 -2.57 -3.66 -19.26
CA VAL A 80 -1.50 -4.65 -19.50
C VAL A 80 -1.93 -6.00 -18.95
N PRO A 81 -1.32 -7.12 -19.36
CA PRO A 81 -1.67 -8.42 -18.81
C PRO A 81 -1.55 -8.47 -17.29
N GLY A 82 -2.57 -9.00 -16.61
CA GLY A 82 -2.61 -9.02 -15.14
C GLY A 82 -4.01 -9.22 -14.57
N PHE A 83 -4.10 -9.28 -13.24
CA PHE A 83 -5.39 -9.34 -12.56
C PHE A 83 -6.04 -7.95 -12.52
N TYR A 84 -7.34 -7.89 -12.81
CA TYR A 84 -8.13 -6.67 -12.73
C TYR A 84 -9.41 -6.95 -11.96
N TYR A 85 -9.81 -6.00 -11.12
CA TYR A 85 -11.19 -5.91 -10.65
C TYR A 85 -11.87 -4.67 -11.21
N ASN A 86 -13.19 -4.71 -11.28
CA ASN A 86 -13.99 -3.59 -11.71
C ASN A 86 -14.49 -2.84 -10.47
N ASP A 87 -14.30 -1.53 -10.39
CA ASP A 87 -14.77 -0.71 -9.26
C ASP A 87 -16.22 -0.21 -9.44
N GLY A 88 -16.89 -0.62 -10.52
CA GLY A 88 -18.21 -0.16 -10.92
C GLY A 88 -18.18 0.97 -11.95
N ILE A 89 -17.00 1.55 -12.22
CA ILE A 89 -16.80 2.63 -13.18
C ILE A 89 -15.68 2.29 -14.18
N LYS A 90 -14.64 1.58 -13.75
CA LYS A 90 -13.50 1.17 -14.58
C LYS A 90 -12.84 -0.11 -14.07
N TRP A 91 -11.99 -0.68 -14.92
CA TRP A 91 -11.06 -1.74 -14.55
C TRP A 91 -9.87 -1.18 -13.79
N GLN A 92 -9.56 -1.81 -12.65
CA GLN A 92 -8.45 -1.47 -11.78
C GLN A 92 -7.49 -2.64 -11.74
N GLN A 93 -6.25 -2.42 -12.17
CA GLN A 93 -5.23 -3.45 -12.09
C GLN A 93 -4.92 -3.74 -10.63
N MET A 94 -4.97 -5.01 -10.25
CA MET A 94 -4.45 -5.50 -8.98
C MET A 94 -2.94 -5.57 -9.10
N VAL A 95 -2.26 -4.48 -8.76
CA VAL A 95 -0.80 -4.47 -8.70
C VAL A 95 -0.37 -5.18 -7.42
N THR A 96 0.08 -6.43 -7.54
CA THR A 96 0.88 -7.06 -6.50
C THR A 96 2.27 -6.41 -6.50
N THR A 97 2.84 -6.23 -5.33
CA THR A 97 3.98 -5.38 -4.94
C THR A 97 5.32 -5.58 -5.68
N ASP A 98 5.34 -6.29 -6.81
CA ASP A 98 6.54 -6.63 -7.60
C ASP A 98 6.86 -5.64 -8.73
N ASN A 99 6.06 -4.58 -8.88
CA ASN A 99 6.60 -3.41 -9.56
C ASN A 99 7.69 -2.84 -8.66
N LYS A 100 8.90 -2.75 -9.22
CA LYS A 100 10.08 -2.02 -8.72
C LYS A 100 9.76 -0.53 -8.55
N ALA A 101 8.70 -0.20 -7.82
CA ALA A 101 8.42 1.13 -7.36
C ALA A 101 9.69 1.54 -6.63
N VAL A 102 10.28 2.63 -7.09
CA VAL A 102 11.33 3.30 -6.36
C VAL A 102 10.73 3.68 -5.01
N LYS A 103 10.99 2.86 -4.00
CA LYS A 103 10.46 2.99 -2.64
C LYS A 103 11.35 3.93 -1.83
N PHE A 104 11.83 5.01 -2.43
CA PHE A 104 12.58 6.02 -1.72
C PHE A 104 12.15 7.42 -2.14
N PHE A 105 12.38 8.37 -1.25
CA PHE A 105 12.22 9.79 -1.52
C PHE A 105 13.31 10.57 -0.81
N TYR A 106 13.66 11.73 -1.34
CA TYR A 106 14.56 12.66 -0.64
C TYR A 106 13.84 13.25 0.57
N MET A 107 14.56 13.39 1.67
CA MET A 107 14.05 14.13 2.82
C MET A 107 13.76 15.58 2.39
N PRO A 108 12.67 16.20 2.89
CA PRO A 108 12.46 17.63 2.69
C PRO A 108 13.62 18.44 3.24
N SER A 109 13.93 19.58 2.61
CA SER A 109 15.04 20.42 3.06
C SER A 109 14.83 20.88 4.51
N ILE A 110 15.86 20.73 5.33
CA ILE A 110 15.89 21.19 6.72
C ILE A 110 17.14 22.01 6.98
N THR A 111 17.12 22.80 8.05
CA THR A 111 18.28 23.55 8.50
C THR A 111 19.04 22.81 9.61
N PHE A 112 20.36 22.84 9.51
CA PHE A 112 21.29 22.48 10.57
C PHE A 112 22.02 23.74 11.01
N ASN A 113 22.06 24.02 12.30
CA ASN A 113 22.82 25.15 12.81
C ASN A 113 24.30 24.78 12.91
N THR A 114 25.12 25.34 12.02
CA THR A 114 26.57 25.13 12.01
C THR A 114 27.35 26.36 12.46
N SER A 115 26.70 27.39 12.99
CA SER A 115 27.35 28.67 13.34
C SER A 115 28.34 28.56 14.51
N VAL A 116 28.25 27.49 15.30
CA VAL A 116 29.13 27.20 16.42
C VAL A 116 29.54 25.73 16.38
N SER A 117 30.80 25.45 16.68
CA SER A 117 31.24 24.07 16.89
C SER A 117 30.56 23.50 18.13
N ALA A 118 29.97 22.32 17.99
CA ALA A 118 29.18 21.70 19.05
C ALA A 118 29.19 20.18 18.87
N THR A 119 29.23 19.42 19.97
CA THR A 119 29.22 17.96 19.94
C THR A 119 27.88 17.40 20.40
N GLY A 120 27.56 16.17 19.99
CA GLY A 120 26.38 15.43 20.43
C GLY A 120 25.06 16.10 20.08
N GLN A 121 25.01 16.91 19.03
CA GLN A 121 23.79 17.54 18.58
C GLN A 121 22.82 16.49 18.06
N THR A 122 21.52 16.72 18.25
CA THR A 122 20.48 15.80 17.79
C THR A 122 19.49 16.50 16.88
N LYS A 123 19.08 15.82 15.81
CA LYS A 123 18.01 16.26 14.90
C LYS A 123 17.06 15.10 14.65
N ASN A 124 15.78 15.27 14.95
CA ASN A 124 14.77 14.25 14.65
C ASN A 124 14.30 14.42 13.20
N LEU A 125 14.88 13.63 12.29
CA LEU A 125 14.61 13.72 10.86
C LEU A 125 13.17 13.33 10.53
N TYR A 126 12.59 12.38 11.27
CA TYR A 126 11.21 11.96 11.06
C TYR A 126 10.21 13.07 11.40
N GLU A 127 10.38 13.73 12.54
CA GLU A 127 9.47 14.81 12.94
C GLU A 127 9.58 16.03 12.02
N GLU A 128 10.77 16.34 11.51
CA GLU A 128 10.95 17.41 10.51
C GLU A 128 10.24 17.08 9.18
N TYR A 129 10.40 15.84 8.70
CA TYR A 129 9.68 15.33 7.52
C TYR A 129 8.16 15.41 7.72
N LYS A 130 7.68 14.90 8.85
CA LYS A 130 6.27 14.89 9.20
C LYS A 130 5.71 16.31 9.31
N ALA A 131 6.43 17.24 9.92
CA ALA A 131 5.99 18.62 10.06
C ALA A 131 5.82 19.32 8.71
N GLN A 132 6.71 19.07 7.75
CA GLN A 132 6.59 19.62 6.41
C GLN A 132 5.46 18.98 5.61
N PHE A 133 5.31 17.65 5.69
CA PHE A 133 4.26 16.94 4.94
C PHE A 133 2.88 17.12 5.55
N ALA A 134 2.78 17.28 6.87
CA ALA A 134 1.56 17.66 7.56
C ALA A 134 1.21 19.15 7.38
N LEU A 135 2.04 19.92 6.66
CA LEU A 135 1.88 21.37 6.45
C LEU A 135 1.72 22.15 7.78
N THR A 136 2.39 21.69 8.84
CA THR A 136 2.34 22.35 10.16
C THR A 136 3.41 23.43 10.31
N ASN A 137 4.34 23.54 9.37
CA ASN A 137 5.32 24.62 9.34
C ASN A 137 4.63 25.97 8.98
N PRO A 138 5.06 27.10 9.57
CA PRO A 138 4.38 28.38 9.39
C PRO A 138 4.51 28.98 7.98
N ASN A 139 5.50 28.53 7.20
CA ASN A 139 5.89 29.12 5.92
C ASN A 139 5.55 28.22 4.70
N HIS A 140 4.51 27.39 4.77
CA HIS A 140 4.04 26.65 3.61
C HIS A 140 3.13 27.50 2.73
N ILE A 141 3.15 27.23 1.42
CA ILE A 141 2.26 27.86 0.44
C ILE A 141 1.70 26.74 -0.43
N VAL A 142 0.40 26.81 -0.74
CA VAL A 142 -0.29 25.83 -1.58
C VAL A 142 -1.04 26.54 -2.71
N SER A 143 -1.17 25.91 -3.87
CA SER A 143 -1.96 26.41 -5.00
C SER A 143 -3.46 26.26 -4.74
N PRO A 144 -4.34 27.01 -5.44
CA PRO A 144 -5.79 26.80 -5.36
C PRO A 144 -6.18 25.34 -5.66
N GLY A 145 -7.04 24.76 -4.82
CA GLY A 145 -7.52 23.38 -4.95
C GLY A 145 -6.57 22.29 -4.42
N ALA A 146 -5.37 22.64 -3.95
CA ALA A 146 -4.45 21.69 -3.32
C ALA A 146 -4.86 21.39 -1.86
N PRO A 147 -4.41 20.24 -1.30
CA PRO A 147 -4.61 19.94 0.12
C PRO A 147 -3.99 21.01 1.03
N THR A 148 -4.76 21.48 2.02
CA THR A 148 -4.34 22.52 2.99
C THR A 148 -4.03 21.97 4.38
N THR A 149 -4.39 20.71 4.66
CA THR A 149 -4.22 20.08 5.99
C THR A 149 -3.12 19.03 6.01
N GLY A 150 -2.34 18.92 4.94
CA GLY A 150 -1.26 17.95 4.77
C GLY A 150 -1.30 17.23 3.42
N ILE A 151 -0.17 16.65 3.05
CA ILE A 151 -0.01 15.66 1.97
C ILE A 151 0.30 14.29 2.58
N PRO A 152 0.13 13.16 1.86
CA PRO A 152 0.36 11.83 2.41
C PRO A 152 1.79 11.63 2.94
N TYR A 153 1.91 11.10 4.17
CA TYR A 153 3.18 10.75 4.81
C TYR A 153 3.09 9.44 5.60
N PHE A 154 4.25 8.86 5.95
CA PHE A 154 4.33 7.66 6.78
C PHE A 154 4.05 8.00 8.24
N ASN A 155 3.10 7.29 8.87
CA ASN A 155 2.65 7.58 10.24
C ASN A 155 3.58 7.05 11.34
N SER A 156 4.46 6.10 11.00
CA SER A 156 5.45 5.56 11.94
C SER A 156 6.87 5.79 11.43
N PRO A 157 7.81 6.26 12.28
CA PRO A 157 9.22 6.37 11.90
C PRO A 157 9.83 4.99 11.55
N THR A 158 9.28 3.91 12.11
CA THR A 158 9.80 2.57 11.87
C THR A 158 9.44 2.00 10.51
N ASP A 159 8.58 2.67 9.73
CA ASP A 159 8.23 2.28 8.36
C ASP A 159 9.29 2.74 7.33
N LEU A 160 10.32 3.45 7.82
CA LEU A 160 11.36 4.04 7.00
C LEU A 160 12.76 3.59 7.44
N TYR A 161 13.66 3.48 6.48
CA TYR A 161 15.10 3.56 6.68
C TYR A 161 15.57 4.98 6.39
N TYR A 162 16.51 5.47 7.19
CA TYR A 162 17.07 6.82 7.08
C TYR A 162 18.53 6.70 6.62
N ILE A 163 18.85 7.27 5.46
CA ILE A 163 20.16 7.09 4.83
C ILE A 163 20.73 8.47 4.51
N ILE A 164 21.93 8.76 5.01
CA ILE A 164 22.74 9.87 4.52
C ILE A 164 23.59 9.33 3.38
N THR A 165 23.37 9.82 2.16
CA THR A 165 24.11 9.36 0.99
C THR A 165 25.37 10.18 0.75
N ASP A 166 25.42 11.42 1.26
CA ASP A 166 26.59 12.30 1.19
C ASP A 166 26.49 13.40 2.26
N TYR A 167 27.64 13.88 2.75
CA TYR A 167 27.72 15.01 3.68
C TYR A 167 29.12 15.67 3.63
N ASP A 168 29.19 16.95 3.99
CA ASP A 168 30.47 17.66 4.13
C ASP A 168 31.19 17.26 5.43
N ALA A 169 32.23 16.43 5.31
CA ALA A 169 33.01 15.94 6.43
C ALA A 169 33.89 17.01 7.11
N ASN A 170 34.04 18.20 6.53
CA ASN A 170 34.71 19.32 7.20
C ASN A 170 33.78 20.04 8.19
N VAL A 171 32.47 19.88 8.01
CA VAL A 171 31.42 20.56 8.79
C VAL A 171 30.76 19.61 9.78
N PHE A 172 30.54 18.35 9.38
CA PHE A 172 29.88 17.34 10.20
C PHE A 172 30.78 16.15 10.49
N SER A 173 30.69 15.62 11.71
CA SER A 173 31.35 14.35 12.08
C SER A 173 30.50 13.57 13.09
N ASN A 174 30.93 12.34 13.44
CA ASN A 174 30.27 11.48 14.43
C ASN A 174 28.77 11.25 14.16
N ILE A 175 28.41 11.17 12.87
CA ILE A 175 27.03 10.99 12.43
C ILE A 175 26.55 9.58 12.71
N THR A 176 25.41 9.46 13.41
CA THR A 176 24.65 8.21 13.57
C THR A 176 23.16 8.49 13.42
N ILE A 177 22.37 7.50 13.01
CA ILE A 177 20.91 7.59 12.94
C ILE A 177 20.30 6.32 13.54
N ASN A 178 19.31 6.48 14.43
CA ASN A 178 18.59 5.35 15.01
C ASN A 178 17.31 4.99 14.23
N ASN A 179 16.64 3.90 14.63
CA ASN A 179 15.42 3.42 13.96
C ASN A 179 14.17 4.31 14.15
N GLN A 180 14.26 5.38 14.94
CA GLN A 180 13.22 6.40 15.11
C GLN A 180 13.46 7.63 14.22
N GLY A 181 14.53 7.62 13.40
CA GLY A 181 14.90 8.76 12.57
C GLY A 181 15.60 9.89 13.34
N VAL A 182 16.07 9.63 14.56
CA VAL A 182 16.87 10.62 15.31
C VAL A 182 18.33 10.49 14.89
N MET A 183 18.85 11.55 14.28
CA MET A 183 20.25 11.71 13.92
C MET A 183 21.02 12.37 15.05
N THR A 184 22.19 11.83 15.39
CA THR A 184 23.18 12.47 16.26
C THR A 184 24.40 12.85 15.43
N TYR A 185 24.99 14.03 15.67
CA TYR A 185 26.11 14.56 14.91
C TYR A 185 26.89 15.62 15.70
N ASP A 186 28.12 15.86 15.28
CA ASP A 186 28.94 16.98 15.73
C ASP A 186 29.05 18.02 14.61
N VAL A 187 29.13 19.30 14.98
CA VAL A 187 29.52 20.41 14.11
C VAL A 187 30.97 20.75 14.39
N THR A 188 31.84 20.55 13.39
CA THR A 188 33.28 20.79 13.50
C THR A 188 33.69 22.18 13.01
N ALA A 189 32.99 22.72 12.03
CA ALA A 189 33.23 24.04 11.47
C ALA A 189 31.92 24.66 10.95
N ALA A 190 31.96 25.96 10.66
CA ALA A 190 30.86 26.62 9.97
C ALA A 190 30.75 26.14 8.52
N ALA A 191 29.50 25.87 8.09
CA ALA A 191 29.18 25.59 6.71
C ALA A 191 29.62 26.73 5.78
N THR A 192 30.07 26.36 4.58
CA THR A 192 30.34 27.30 3.48
C THR A 192 29.22 27.23 2.45
N ASP A 193 29.28 28.07 1.42
CA ASP A 193 28.27 28.11 0.34
C ASP A 193 28.13 26.79 -0.44
N CYS A 194 29.06 25.84 -0.27
CA CYS A 194 29.05 24.52 -0.92
C CYS A 194 28.76 23.35 0.03
N THR A 195 28.33 23.61 1.27
CA THR A 195 28.08 22.57 2.27
C THR A 195 26.65 22.03 2.15
N LEU A 196 26.52 20.72 1.97
CA LEU A 196 25.24 20.02 1.90
C LEU A 196 25.29 18.72 2.73
N ILE A 197 24.12 18.24 3.12
CA ILE A 197 23.89 16.88 3.61
C ILE A 197 22.72 16.30 2.83
N ASN A 198 22.95 15.18 2.13
CA ASN A 198 21.93 14.54 1.33
C ASN A 198 21.33 13.35 2.08
N ILE A 199 20.02 13.43 2.34
CA ILE A 199 19.29 12.45 3.14
C ILE A 199 18.17 11.84 2.30
N VAL A 200 18.11 10.51 2.28
CA VAL A 200 17.11 9.70 1.57
C VAL A 200 16.38 8.82 2.55
N PHE A 201 15.05 8.78 2.43
CA PHE A 201 14.19 7.87 3.18
C PHE A 201 13.77 6.72 2.28
N VAL A 202 13.95 5.48 2.74
CA VAL A 202 13.55 4.26 2.01
C VAL A 202 12.41 3.58 2.76
N VAL A 203 11.33 3.28 2.06
CA VAL A 203 10.15 2.60 2.60
C VAL A 203 10.46 1.12 2.81
N LYS A 204 10.07 0.59 3.96
CA LYS A 204 10.23 -0.84 4.29
C LYS A 204 9.25 -1.75 3.53
#